data_AF-A0A379WFH0-F1
#
_entry.id   AF-A0A379WFH0-F1
#
_cell.length_a   1.000
_cell.length_b   1.000
_cell.length_c   1.000
_cell.angle_alpha   90.00
_cell.angle_beta   90.00
_cell.angle_gamma   90.00
#
_symmetry.space_group_name_H-M   'P 1'
#
loop_
_entity.id
_entity.type
_entity.pdbx_description
1 polymer ?
#
loop_
_entity_poly.entity_id
_entity_poly.type
_entity_poly.pdbx_seq_one_letter_code
_entity_poly.pdbx_strand_id
1 'polypeptide(L)'
;MAIITSIVLVAPVIGPLSGAALMHFVHWKVLFGIIAVMGLLALCGLLLAMPETVQRGAVPFSAVSVLRDFRNVFRNPIFLTGAATLSLSYIPMMSWVAVSPVILIDAGG
;
A
#
# COMPACT_ATOMS: atom_id res chain seq x y z
N MET A 1 9.03 -0.98 -13.47
CA MET A 1 8.97 -1.69 -12.18
C MET A 1 10.01 -1.21 -11.18
N ALA A 2 11.28 -1.04 -11.55
CA ALA A 2 12.34 -0.58 -10.62
C ALA A 2 12.00 0.72 -9.85
N ILE A 3 11.44 1.72 -10.53
CA ILE A 3 11.07 3.01 -9.89
C ILE A 3 10.00 2.80 -8.80
N ILE A 4 8.98 1.97 -9.06
CA ILE A 4 7.91 1.70 -8.10
C ILE A 4 8.48 0.98 -6.88
N THR A 5 9.32 -0.04 -7.09
CA THR A 5 9.95 -0.78 -5.99
C THR A 5 10.86 0.10 -5.14
N SER A 6 11.64 0.99 -5.77
CA SER A 6 12.49 1.94 -5.05
C SER A 6 11.67 2.90 -4.18
N ILE A 7 10.55 3.42 -4.71
CA ILE A 7 9.65 4.29 -3.94
C ILE A 7 9.05 3.54 -2.75
N VAL A 8 8.58 2.30 -2.94
CA VAL A 8 8.01 1.46 -1.88
C VAL A 8 9.03 1.17 -0.77
N LEU A 9 10.30 0.97 -1.11
CA LEU A 9 11.37 0.74 -0.13
C LEU A 9 11.70 2.00 0.69
N VAL A 10 11.66 3.17 0.07
CA VAL A 10 12.03 4.44 0.71
C VAL A 10 10.87 5.01 1.55
N ALA A 11 9.62 4.79 1.15
CA ALA A 11 8.43 5.30 1.81
C ALA A 11 8.35 5.04 3.33
N PRO A 12 8.57 3.81 3.85
CA PRO A 12 8.47 3.54 5.29
C PRO A 12 9.59 4.20 6.12
N VAL A 13 10.70 4.62 5.50
CA VAL A 13 11.77 5.36 6.19
C VAL A 13 11.44 6.85 6.21
N ILE A 14 11.09 7.42 5.05
CA ILE A 14 10.80 8.86 4.94
C ILE A 14 9.50 9.23 5.66
N GLY A 15 8.47 8.37 5.59
CA GLY A 15 7.14 8.65 6.12
C GLY A 15 7.14 9.03 7.62
N PRO A 16 7.67 8.19 8.52
CA PRO A 16 7.74 8.50 9.95
C PRO A 16 8.63 9.70 10.27
N LEU A 17 9.81 9.82 9.64
CA LEU A 17 10.72 10.95 9.89
C LEU A 17 10.09 12.29 9.45
N SER A 18 9.60 12.36 8.22
CA SER A 18 8.96 13.57 7.71
C SER A 18 7.65 13.87 8.44
N GLY A 19 6.85 12.84 8.76
CA GLY A 19 5.60 13.01 9.51
C GLY A 19 5.83 13.52 10.92
N ALA A 20 6.77 12.93 11.67
CA ALA A 20 7.15 13.39 13.00
C ALA A 20 7.70 14.82 12.95
N ALA A 21 8.64 15.12 12.03
CA ALA A 21 9.21 16.45 11.87
C ALA A 21 8.14 17.51 11.57
N LEU A 22 7.21 17.21 10.67
CA LEU A 22 6.16 18.16 10.26
C LEU A 22 5.16 18.42 11.40
N MET A 23 4.82 17.39 12.20
CA MET A 23 3.91 17.53 13.34
C MET A 23 4.42 18.48 14.43
N HIS A 24 5.72 18.77 14.50
CA HIS A 24 6.25 19.82 15.39
C HIS A 24 5.86 21.24 14.97
N PHE A 25 5.57 21.46 13.68
CA PHE A 25 5.32 22.79 13.12
C PHE A 25 3.88 23.01 12.65
N VAL A 26 3.17 21.94 12.26
CA VAL A 26 1.81 22.03 11.74
C VAL A 26 0.85 21.05 12.40
N HIS A 27 -0.43 21.39 12.37
CA HIS A 27 -1.48 20.48 12.82
C HIS A 27 -1.60 19.29 11.87
N TRP A 28 -1.95 18.11 12.41
CA TRP A 28 -2.14 16.86 11.67
C TRP A 28 -3.05 16.99 10.42
N LYS A 29 -4.02 17.90 10.43
CA LYS A 29 -4.92 18.18 9.30
C LYS A 29 -4.17 18.61 8.03
N VAL A 30 -3.04 19.31 8.18
CA VAL A 30 -2.23 19.77 7.04
C VAL A 30 -1.61 18.59 6.31
N LEU A 31 -1.21 17.53 7.02
CA LEU A 31 -0.67 16.31 6.42
C LEU A 31 -1.70 15.64 5.50
N PHE A 32 -2.96 15.55 5.95
CA PHE A 32 -4.06 15.06 5.11
C PHE A 32 -4.30 15.95 3.89
N GLY A 33 -4.17 17.27 4.06
CA GLY A 33 -4.25 18.23 2.94
C GLY A 33 -3.17 17.97 1.87
N ILE A 34 -1.92 17.74 2.29
CA ILE A 34 -0.81 17.42 1.38
C ILE A 34 -1.11 16.12 0.60
N ILE A 35 -1.53 15.06 1.29
CA ILE A 35 -1.88 13.79 0.66
C ILE A 35 -3.04 13.96 -0.32
N ALA A 36 -4.05 14.75 0.03
CA ALA A 36 -5.20 15.03 -0.84
C ALA A 36 -4.78 15.76 -2.12
N VAL A 37 -3.92 16.78 -2.02
CA VAL A 37 -3.39 17.50 -3.18
C VAL A 37 -2.56 16.57 -4.06
N MET A 38 -1.67 15.76 -3.49
CA MET A 38 -0.89 14.78 -4.25
C MET A 38 -1.79 13.75 -4.95
N GLY A 39 -2.83 13.26 -4.27
CA GLY A 39 -3.83 12.35 -4.85
C GLY A 39 -4.60 12.98 -6.00
N LEU A 40 -4.97 14.26 -5.88
CA LEU A 40 -5.65 14.99 -6.95
C LEU A 40 -4.75 15.21 -8.16
N LEU A 41 -3.46 15.54 -7.95
CA LEU A 41 -2.48 15.63 -9.03
C LEU A 41 -2.30 14.28 -9.74
N ALA A 42 -2.19 13.19 -8.99
CA ALA A 42 -2.09 11.84 -9.55
C ALA A 42 -3.34 11.48 -10.36
N LEU A 43 -4.54 11.80 -9.85
CA LEU A 43 -5.80 11.58 -10.55
C LEU A 43 -5.88 12.39 -11.85
N CYS A 44 -5.57 13.69 -11.81
CA CYS A 44 -5.52 14.53 -13.01
C CYS A 44 -4.52 13.99 -14.04
N GLY A 45 -3.33 13.58 -13.59
CA GLY A 45 -2.33 12.96 -14.46
C GLY A 45 -2.84 11.68 -15.11
N LEU A 46 -3.53 10.82 -14.34
CA LEU A 46 -4.11 9.58 -14.86
C LEU A 46 -5.21 9.86 -15.89
N LEU A 47 -6.11 10.80 -15.59
CA LEU A 47 -7.21 11.17 -16.49
C LEU A 47 -6.72 11.73 -17.83
N LEU A 48 -5.59 12.45 -17.83
CA LEU A 48 -5.04 13.07 -19.04
C LEU A 48 -4.11 12.14 -19.83
N ALA A 49 -3.39 11.23 -19.17
CA ALA A 49 -2.30 10.47 -19.79
C ALA A 49 -2.57 8.96 -19.91
N MET A 50 -3.53 8.39 -19.17
CA MET A 50 -3.77 6.94 -19.19
C MET A 50 -4.60 6.52 -20.41
N PRO A 51 -4.05 5.72 -21.35
CA PRO A 51 -4.85 5.18 -22.44
C PRO A 51 -5.80 4.09 -21.95
N GLU A 52 -6.99 4.00 -22.55
CA GLU A 52 -7.93 2.91 -22.32
C GLU A 52 -7.38 1.62 -22.92
N THR A 53 -6.96 0.68 -22.07
CA THR A 53 -6.40 -0.62 -22.49
C THR A 53 -7.43 -1.74 -22.51
N VAL A 54 -8.66 -1.48 -22.06
CA VAL A 54 -9.70 -2.52 -21.94
C VAL A 54 -10.33 -2.82 -23.31
N GLN A 55 -10.19 -4.07 -23.77
CA GLN A 55 -10.95 -4.61 -24.90
C GLN A 55 -12.35 -5.02 -24.42
N ARG A 56 -13.33 -4.11 -24.56
CA ARG A 56 -14.73 -4.37 -24.16
C ARG A 56 -15.31 -5.51 -25.01
N GLY A 57 -15.77 -6.58 -24.36
CA GLY A 57 -16.51 -7.68 -25.00
C GLY A 57 -15.78 -9.03 -25.11
N ALA A 58 -14.52 -9.15 -24.67
CA ALA A 58 -13.76 -10.40 -24.80
C ALA A 58 -14.23 -11.54 -23.87
N VAL A 59 -14.83 -11.22 -22.72
CA VAL A 59 -15.31 -12.22 -21.74
C VAL A 59 -16.54 -11.69 -20.99
N PRO A 60 -17.65 -12.44 -20.89
CA PRO A 60 -18.77 -12.05 -20.05
C PRO A 60 -18.33 -12.05 -18.58
N PHE A 61 -18.57 -10.94 -17.87
CA PHE A 61 -18.28 -10.86 -16.45
C PHE A 61 -19.20 -11.82 -15.67
N SER A 62 -18.63 -12.90 -15.12
CA SER A 62 -19.34 -13.86 -14.28
C SER A 62 -18.72 -13.91 -12.89
N ALA A 63 -19.42 -13.34 -11.90
CA ALA A 63 -18.98 -13.36 -10.51
C ALA A 63 -18.76 -14.79 -9.99
N VAL A 64 -19.53 -15.77 -10.50
CA VAL A 64 -19.38 -17.19 -10.15
C VAL A 64 -18.06 -17.76 -10.67
N SER A 65 -17.64 -17.37 -11.88
CA SER A 65 -16.33 -17.78 -12.43
C SER A 65 -15.17 -17.19 -11.63
N VAL A 66 -15.23 -15.89 -11.31
CA VAL A 66 -14.22 -15.21 -10.49
C VAL A 66 -14.11 -15.88 -9.11
N LEU A 67 -15.23 -16.16 -8.44
CA LEU A 67 -15.21 -16.83 -7.14
C LEU A 67 -14.63 -18.25 -7.22
N ARG A 68 -14.91 -18.98 -8.31
CA ARG A 68 -14.33 -20.31 -8.55
C ARG A 68 -12.83 -20.23 -8.73
N ASP A 69 -12.33 -19.24 -9.47
CA ASP A 69 -10.91 -19.03 -9.70
C ASP A 69 -10.18 -18.67 -8.40
N PHE A 70 -10.73 -17.74 -7.61
CA PHE A 70 -10.21 -17.47 -6.26
C PHE A 70 -10.17 -18.73 -5.41
N ARG A 71 -11.27 -19.51 -5.37
CA ARG A 71 -11.31 -20.77 -4.62
C ARG A 71 -10.24 -21.75 -5.08
N ASN A 72 -9.98 -21.86 -6.38
CA ASN A 72 -8.94 -22.74 -6.91
C ASN A 72 -7.53 -22.28 -6.49
N VAL A 73 -7.26 -20.97 -6.52
CA VAL A 73 -6.00 -20.39 -6.03
C VAL A 73 -5.80 -20.67 -4.54
N PHE A 74 -6.84 -20.47 -3.72
CA PHE A 74 -6.80 -20.78 -2.28
C PHE A 74 -6.68 -22.27 -1.97
N ARG A 75 -6.95 -23.17 -2.93
CA ARG A 75 -6.75 -24.62 -2.75
C ARG A 75 -5.36 -25.08 -3.17
N ASN A 76 -4.56 -24.22 -3.81
CA ASN A 76 -3.21 -24.57 -4.23
C ASN A 76 -2.25 -24.42 -3.04
N PRO A 77 -1.68 -25.53 -2.51
CA PRO A 77 -0.81 -25.46 -1.34
C PRO A 77 0.49 -24.69 -1.60
N ILE A 78 1.01 -24.67 -2.83
CA ILE A 78 2.22 -23.92 -3.19
C ILE A 78 1.95 -22.41 -3.15
N PHE A 79 0.78 -21.99 -3.62
CA PHE A 79 0.36 -20.60 -3.51
C PHE A 79 0.17 -20.19 -2.04
N LEU A 80 -0.51 -21.03 -1.26
CA LEU A 80 -0.74 -20.77 0.15
C LEU A 80 0.56 -20.69 0.95
N THR A 81 1.51 -21.60 0.74
CA THR A 81 2.79 -21.58 1.43
C THR A 81 3.60 -20.36 1.01
N GLY A 82 3.66 -20.03 -0.29
CA GLY A 82 4.35 -18.82 -0.76
C GLY A 82 3.76 -17.53 -0.18
N ALA A 83 2.43 -17.40 -0.18
CA ALA A 83 1.74 -16.25 0.41
C ALA A 83 1.95 -16.17 1.92
N ALA A 84 1.93 -17.31 2.62
CA ALA A 84 2.19 -17.38 4.05
C ALA A 84 3.64 -16.98 4.37
N THR A 85 4.63 -17.48 3.63
CA THR A 85 6.04 -17.09 3.80
C THR A 85 6.20 -15.58 3.61
N LEU A 86 5.65 -15.02 2.53
CA LEU A 86 5.75 -13.58 2.27
C LEU A 86 5.10 -12.75 3.38
N SER A 87 3.92 -13.17 3.84
CA SER A 87 3.18 -12.48 4.91
C SER A 87 3.94 -12.56 6.23
N LEU A 88 4.37 -13.76 6.64
CA LEU A 88 5.12 -13.99 7.87
C LEU A 88 6.45 -13.22 7.88
N SER A 89 7.13 -13.13 6.74
CA SER A 89 8.35 -12.31 6.61
C SER A 89 8.07 -10.81 6.78
N TYR A 90 6.90 -10.32 6.38
CA TYR A 90 6.56 -8.89 6.42
C TYR A 90 5.93 -8.46 7.75
N ILE A 91 5.39 -9.40 8.56
CA ILE A 91 4.76 -9.12 9.86
C ILE A 91 5.70 -8.34 10.81
N PRO A 92 6.97 -8.75 11.05
CA PRO A 92 7.83 -8.05 12.00
C PRO A 92 8.06 -6.58 11.61
N MET A 93 8.23 -6.32 10.31
CA MET A 93 8.45 -4.97 9.80
C MET A 93 7.21 -4.09 9.99
N MET A 94 6.02 -4.59 9.68
CA MET A 94 4.78 -3.83 9.88
C MET A 94 4.45 -3.62 11.36
N SER A 95 4.70 -4.63 12.20
CA SER A 95 4.54 -4.51 13.65
C SER A 95 5.47 -3.44 14.23
N TRP A 96 6.72 -3.36 13.77
CA TRP A 96 7.63 -2.30 14.18
C TRP A 96 7.12 -0.91 13.78
N VAL A 97 6.67 -0.74 12.53
CA VAL A 97 6.11 0.55 12.06
C VAL A 97 4.91 0.98 12.90
N ALA A 98 4.03 0.05 13.30
CA ALA A 98 2.85 0.35 14.09
C ALA A 98 3.16 0.65 15.57
N VAL A 99 4.07 -0.10 16.20
CA VAL A 99 4.28 -0.09 17.65
C VAL A 99 5.48 0.79 18.07
N SER A 100 6.40 1.10 17.16
CA SER A 100 7.60 1.88 17.49
C SER A 100 7.33 3.23 18.17
N PRO A 101 6.29 4.02 17.86
CA PRO A 101 6.04 5.26 18.59
C PRO A 101 5.69 5.00 20.06
N VAL A 102 4.88 3.97 20.35
CA VAL A 102 4.51 3.61 21.72
C VAL A 102 5.73 3.13 22.50
N ILE A 103 6.53 2.21 21.93
CA ILE A 103 7.73 1.69 22.59
C ILE A 103 8.75 2.81 22.85
N LEU A 104 8.99 3.69 21.87
CA LEU A 104 10.05 4.69 21.95
C LEU A 104 9.64 5.94 22.75
N ILE A 105 8.36 6.29 22.81
CA ILE A 105 7.88 7.52 23.44
C ILE A 105 7.27 7.24 24.82
N ASP A 106 6.55 6.12 24.99
CA ASP A 106 5.79 5.81 26.22
C ASP A 106 6.58 4.89 27.18
N ALA A 107 7.34 3.92 26.66
CA ALA A 107 8.12 2.99 27.50
C ALA A 107 9.58 3.40 27.74
N GLY A 108 10.08 4.41 27.02
CA GLY A 108 11.44 4.93 27.13
C GLY A 108 11.59 6.24 27.92
N GLY A 109 10.51 6.73 28.53
CA GLY A 109 10.45 7.91 29.38
C GLY A 109 10.51 7.58 30.86
#